data_AF-A0A8I2FYK3-F1
#
_entry.id   AF-A0A8I2FYK3-F1
#
_cell.length_a   1.000
_cell.length_b   1.000
_cell.length_c   1.000
_cell.angle_alpha   90.00
_cell.angle_beta   90.00
_cell.angle_gamma   90.00
#
_symmetry.space_group_name_H-M   'P 1'
#
loop_
_entity.id
_entity.type
_entity.pdbx_description
1 polymer ?
#
loop_
_entity_poly.entity_id
_entity_poly.type
_entity_poly.pdbx_seq_one_letter_code
_entity_poly.pdbx_strand_id
1 'polypeptide(L)'
;DSVRRAEELRKRGISFLDAGTSGGIWGLKIGYCLMIGGDEAVFNKAVPLFRSLAPENGYAHVGPSGAGHFVKMVHNGIEYA
;
A
#
# COMPACT_ATOMS: atom_id res chain seq x y z
N ASP A 1 -13.43 2.76 3.55
CA ASP A 1 -13.24 3.33 2.19
C ASP A 1 -12.53 2.45 1.19
N SER A 2 -11.30 2.01 1.42
CA SER A 2 -10.55 1.19 0.45
C SER A 2 -11.32 -0.06 0.01
N VAL A 3 -11.92 -0.78 0.95
CA VAL A 3 -12.76 -1.97 0.68
C VAL A 3 -13.91 -1.62 -0.28
N ARG A 4 -14.68 -0.58 0.04
CA ARG A 4 -15.78 -0.08 -0.81
C ARG A 4 -15.31 0.29 -2.22
N ARG A 5 -14.21 1.03 -2.35
CA ARG A 5 -13.65 1.44 -3.66
C ARG A 5 -13.20 0.22 -4.47
N ALA A 6 -12.56 -0.75 -3.83
CA ALA A 6 -12.16 -2.00 -4.49
C ALA A 6 -13.37 -2.76 -5.04
N GLU A 7 -14.45 -2.88 -4.27
CA GLU A 7 -15.69 -3.51 -4.72
C GLU A 7 -16.35 -2.78 -5.90
N GLU A 8 -16.39 -1.45 -5.87
CA GLU A 8 -16.94 -0.62 -6.94
C GLU A 8 -16.14 -0.73 -8.24
N LEU A 9 -14.81 -0.71 -8.14
CA LEU A 9 -13.91 -0.83 -9.29
C LEU A 9 -13.92 -2.23 -9.88
N ARG A 10 -14.04 -3.26 -9.04
CA ARG A 10 -14.16 -4.65 -9.48
C ARG A 10 -15.37 -4.86 -10.41
N LYS A 11 -16.50 -4.21 -10.12
CA LYS A 11 -17.70 -4.24 -10.98
C LYS A 11 -17.45 -3.67 -12.38
N ARG A 12 -16.39 -2.90 -12.56
CA ARG A 12 -15.96 -2.28 -13.82
C ARG A 12 -14.75 -2.98 -14.45
N GLY A 13 -14.33 -4.13 -13.90
CA GLY A 13 -13.14 -4.84 -14.36
C GLY A 13 -11.82 -4.14 -14.03
N ILE A 14 -11.81 -3.21 -13.07
CA ILE A 14 -10.62 -2.46 -12.68
C ILE A 14 -10.07 -3.06 -11.39
N SER A 15 -8.80 -3.47 -11.42
CA SER A 15 -8.06 -3.90 -10.24
C SER A 15 -7.69 -2.71 -9.34
N PHE A 16 -7.75 -2.92 -8.03
CA PHE A 16 -7.46 -1.88 -7.04
C PHE A 16 -6.44 -2.39 -6.02
N LEU A 17 -5.44 -1.56 -5.75
CA LEU A 17 -4.50 -1.71 -4.65
C LEU A 17 -4.57 -0.44 -3.80
N ASP A 18 -4.74 -0.57 -2.48
CA ASP A 18 -4.51 0.52 -1.55
C ASP A 18 -3.08 0.47 -1.03
N ALA A 19 -2.44 1.64 -0.87
CA ALA A 19 -1.04 1.74 -0.54
C ALA A 19 -0.83 2.76 0.60
N GLY A 20 -0.74 2.24 1.81
CA GLY A 20 -0.29 3.02 2.96
C GLY A 20 1.15 3.47 2.74
N THR A 21 1.41 4.78 2.81
CA THR A 21 2.74 5.35 2.52
C THR A 21 3.27 6.11 3.74
N SER A 22 4.51 5.84 4.15
CA SER A 22 5.21 6.56 5.22
C SER A 22 6.63 6.96 4.82
N GLY A 23 7.17 8.01 5.45
CA GLY A 23 8.50 8.59 5.16
C GLY A 23 8.52 10.09 4.88
N GLY A 24 7.34 10.72 4.73
CA GLY A 24 7.22 12.17 4.51
C GLY A 24 8.03 12.68 3.32
N ILE A 25 8.53 13.91 3.42
CA ILE A 25 9.37 14.52 2.36
C ILE A 25 10.71 13.80 2.17
N TRP A 26 11.20 13.12 3.21
CA TRP A 26 12.49 12.42 3.18
C TRP A 26 12.44 11.17 2.34
N GLY A 27 11.26 10.58 2.14
CA GLY A 27 11.09 9.39 1.32
C GLY A 27 11.57 9.55 -0.13
N LEU A 28 11.63 10.78 -0.66
CA LEU A 28 12.23 11.03 -1.98
C LEU A 28 13.74 10.72 -2.03
N LYS A 29 14.44 10.88 -0.89
CA LYS A 29 15.89 10.67 -0.79
C LYS A 29 16.25 9.27 -0.30
N ILE A 30 15.49 8.74 0.65
CA ILE A 30 15.82 7.48 1.34
C ILE A 30 14.83 6.33 1.04
N GLY A 31 13.81 6.61 0.22
CA GLY A 31 12.74 5.69 -0.12
C GLY A 31 11.58 5.69 0.88
N TYR A 32 10.42 5.21 0.44
CA TYR A 32 9.18 5.16 1.23
C TYR A 32 8.96 3.78 1.88
N CYS A 33 8.29 3.78 3.03
CA CYS A 33 7.69 2.56 3.57
C CYS A 33 6.28 2.40 2.98
N LEU A 34 6.05 1.31 2.25
CA LEU A 34 4.81 1.05 1.50
C LEU A 34 4.11 -0.21 2.03
N MET A 35 2.86 -0.05 2.47
CA MET A 35 2.00 -1.13 2.96
C MET A 35 0.87 -1.34 1.96
N ILE A 36 0.91 -2.42 1.18
CA ILE A 36 -0.01 -2.62 0.05
C ILE A 36 -1.09 -3.64 0.39
N GLY A 37 -2.35 -3.23 0.28
CA GLY A 37 -3.52 -4.10 0.36
C GLY A 37 -4.13 -4.32 -1.02
N GLY A 38 -4.63 -5.52 -1.28
CA GLY A 38 -5.36 -5.85 -2.51
C GLY A 38 -5.10 -7.26 -3.01
N ASP A 39 -5.47 -7.51 -4.27
CA ASP A 39 -5.24 -8.79 -4.93
C ASP A 39 -3.75 -9.08 -5.11
N GLU A 40 -3.31 -10.29 -4.74
CA GLU A 40 -1.89 -10.67 -4.76
C GLU A 40 -1.32 -10.73 -6.19
N ALA A 41 -2.10 -11.18 -7.18
CA ALA A 41 -1.64 -11.23 -8.56
C ALA A 41 -1.47 -9.82 -9.15
N VAL A 42 -2.34 -8.88 -8.75
CA VAL A 42 -2.21 -7.46 -9.10
C VAL A 42 -1.00 -6.84 -8.39
N PHE A 43 -0.79 -7.14 -7.11
CA PHE A 43 0.40 -6.71 -6.37
C PHE A 43 1.67 -7.18 -7.07
N ASN A 44 1.77 -8.47 -7.40
CA ASN A 44 2.94 -9.07 -8.05
C ASN A 44 3.27 -8.41 -9.40
N LYS A 45 2.25 -8.00 -10.17
CA LYS A 45 2.45 -7.22 -11.40
C LYS A 45 2.98 -5.80 -11.12
N ALA A 46 2.60 -5.20 -10.00
CA ALA A 46 2.99 -3.86 -9.60
C ALA A 46 4.31 -3.80 -8.79
N VAL A 47 4.88 -4.94 -8.38
CA VAL A 47 6.15 -5.02 -7.63
C VAL A 47 7.28 -4.14 -8.18
N PRO A 48 7.52 -4.05 -9.51
CA PRO A 48 8.57 -3.17 -10.04
C PRO A 48 8.38 -1.69 -9.64
N LEU A 49 7.14 -1.23 -9.50
CA LEU A 49 6.83 0.14 -9.07
C LEU A 49 7.21 0.33 -7.60
N PHE A 50 6.82 -0.59 -6.72
CA PHE A 50 7.13 -0.48 -5.29
C PHE A 50 8.63 -0.58 -5.02
N ARG A 51 9.32 -1.48 -5.73
CA ARG A 51 10.78 -1.62 -5.66
C ARG A 51 11.52 -0.35 -6.10
N SER A 52 10.96 0.43 -7.01
CA SER A 52 11.57 1.69 -7.45
C SER A 52 11.43 2.84 -6.44
N LEU A 53 10.46 2.74 -5.53
CA LEU A 53 10.09 3.82 -4.59
C LEU A 53 10.52 3.53 -3.14
N ALA A 54 10.68 2.26 -2.80
CA ALA A 54 11.00 1.81 -1.45
C ALA A 54 12.47 1.37 -1.34
N PRO A 55 13.10 1.54 -0.17
CA PRO A 55 14.39 0.92 0.10
C PRO A 55 14.25 -0.62 0.15
N GLU A 56 15.36 -1.33 0.34
CA GLU A 56 15.33 -2.77 0.57
C GLU A 56 14.40 -3.11 1.74
N ASN A 57 13.50 -4.08 1.53
CA ASN A 57 12.44 -4.47 2.48
C ASN A 57 11.47 -3.35 2.88
N GLY A 58 11.46 -2.22 2.16
CA GLY A 58 10.59 -1.07 2.44
C GLY A 58 9.16 -1.19 1.91
N TYR A 59 8.79 -2.30 1.30
CA TYR A 59 7.41 -2.54 0.87
C TYR A 59 6.96 -3.97 1.18
N ALA A 60 5.67 -4.13 1.45
CA ALA A 60 5.06 -5.44 1.68
C ALA A 60 3.61 -5.50 1.18
N HIS A 61 3.20 -6.67 0.71
CA HIS A 61 1.78 -7.02 0.57
C HIS A 61 1.27 -7.47 1.93
N VAL A 62 0.28 -6.77 2.47
CA VAL A 62 -0.16 -6.94 3.86
C VAL A 62 -1.57 -7.53 3.98
N GLY A 63 -2.15 -7.96 2.86
CA GLY A 63 -3.44 -8.64 2.82
C GLY A 63 -4.39 -8.09 1.76
N PRO A 64 -5.70 -8.36 1.89
CA PRO A 64 -6.70 -7.97 0.90
C PRO A 64 -6.92 -6.45 0.89
N SER A 65 -7.79 -5.99 -0.02
CA SER A 65 -8.13 -4.57 -0.13
C SER A 65 -8.55 -3.97 1.21
N GLY A 66 -7.96 -2.84 1.57
CA GLY A 66 -8.09 -2.14 2.84
C GLY A 66 -7.02 -2.46 3.87
N ALA A 67 -6.30 -3.59 3.74
CA ALA A 67 -5.26 -3.95 4.69
C ALA A 67 -4.09 -2.95 4.68
N GLY A 68 -3.68 -2.44 3.51
CA GLY A 68 -2.59 -1.48 3.37
C GLY A 68 -2.84 -0.18 4.13
N HIS A 69 -4.01 0.43 3.89
CA HIS A 69 -4.42 1.63 4.63
C HIS A 69 -4.70 1.35 6.11
N PHE A 70 -5.18 0.15 6.47
CA PHE A 70 -5.38 -0.21 7.88
C PHE A 70 -4.04 -0.29 8.63
N VAL A 71 -3.03 -0.97 8.07
CA VAL A 71 -1.68 -1.02 8.65
C VAL A 71 -1.09 0.39 8.78
N LYS A 72 -1.27 1.26 7.78
CA LYS A 72 -0.84 2.66 7.86
C LYS A 72 -1.55 3.44 8.97
N MET A 73 -2.86 3.21 9.17
CA MET A 73 -3.60 3.84 10.26
C MET A 73 -3.04 3.41 11.63
N VAL A 74 -2.75 2.11 11.83
CA VAL A 74 -2.14 1.61 13.06
C VAL A 74 -0.72 2.15 13.24
N HIS A 75 0.08 2.20 12.18
CA HIS A 75 1.42 2.79 12.20
C HIS A 75 1.38 4.24 12.70
N ASN A 76 0.46 5.06 12.18
CA ASN A 76 0.27 6.42 12.68
C ASN A 76 -0.23 6.43 14.14
N GLY A 77 -1.09 5.49 14.54
CA GLY A 77 -1.49 5.36 15.93
C GLY A 77 -0.31 5.11 16.88
N ILE A 78 0.67 4.30 16.45
CA ILE A 78 1.91 4.04 17.20
C ILE A 78 2.84 5.25 17.18
N GLU A 79 2.96 5.96 16.05
CA GLU A 79 3.80 7.17 15.92
C GLU A 79 3.45 8.26 16.94
N TYR A 80 2.18 8.34 17.36
CA TYR A 80 1.68 9.35 18.28
C TYR A 80 1.61 8.91 19.75
N ALA A 81 1.92 7.64 20.06
CA ALA A 81 1.93 7.10 21.43
C ALA A 81 3.23 7.46 22.16
#